data_AF-G0MBX7-F1
#
_entry.id   AF-G0MBX7-F1
#
_cell.length_a   1.000
_cell.length_b   1.000
_cell.length_c   1.000
_cell.angle_alpha   90.00
_cell.angle_beta   90.00
_cell.angle_gamma   90.00
#
_symmetry.space_group_name_H-M   'P 1'
#
loop_
_entity.id
_entity.type
_entity.pdbx_description
1 polymer ?
#
loop_
_entity_poly.entity_id
_entity_poly.type
_entity_poly.pdbx_seq_one_letter_code
_entity_poly.pdbx_strand_id
1 'polypeptide(L)' 'MSFYEIPKFATSQEYINEITKQLREVSLENIDGEALTRTICILIDMIRATKAKMAEEKRDQSDLADLMQAIGNLQLQASK' A
#
# COMPACT_ATOMS: atom_id res chain seq x y z
N MET A 1 -7.80 0.82 -18.45
CA MET A 1 -7.55 1.61 -17.23
C MET A 1 -8.44 1.05 -16.15
N SER A 2 -7.87 0.38 -15.14
CA SER A 2 -8.67 -0.04 -14.00
C SER A 2 -8.75 1.14 -13.04
N PHE A 3 -9.94 1.72 -12.91
CA PHE A 3 -10.24 2.81 -11.99
C PHE A 3 -10.49 2.21 -10.60
N TYR A 4 -9.43 1.87 -9.87
CA TYR A 4 -9.57 1.56 -8.44
C TYR A 4 -9.63 2.87 -7.66
N GLU A 5 -10.65 3.05 -6.83
CA GLU A 5 -10.74 4.20 -5.94
C GLU A 5 -9.82 3.98 -4.73
N ILE A 6 -8.87 4.89 -4.54
CA ILE A 6 -8.04 4.90 -3.34
C ILE A 6 -8.89 5.44 -2.19
N PRO A 7 -8.99 4.71 -1.06
CA PRO A 7 -9.67 5.23 0.12
C PRO A 7 -9.04 6.55 0.57
N LYS A 8 -9.88 7.54 0.87
CA LYS A 8 -9.41 8.83 1.42
C LYS A 8 -9.51 8.81 2.93
N PHE A 9 -8.37 8.83 3.59
CA PHE A 9 -8.30 8.92 5.05
C PHE A 9 -8.04 10.35 5.53
N ALA A 10 -8.47 10.63 6.76
CA ALA A 10 -8.33 11.94 7.38
C ALA A 10 -6.89 12.19 7.85
N THR A 11 -6.18 11.13 8.24
CA THR A 11 -4.79 11.20 8.71
C THR A 11 -3.85 10.27 7.96
N SER A 12 -2.56 10.64 7.91
CA SER A 12 -1.53 9.74 7.36
C SER A 12 -1.40 8.42 8.15
N GLN A 13 -1.72 8.42 9.45
CA GLN A 13 -1.68 7.20 10.26
C GLN A 13 -2.75 6.18 9.83
N GLU A 14 -3.94 6.65 9.47
CA GLU A 14 -5.01 5.78 8.96
C GLU A 14 -4.60 5.12 7.63
N TYR A 15 -3.93 5.86 6.74
CA TYR A 15 -3.35 5.25 5.54
C TYR A 15 -2.34 4.16 5.90
N ILE A 16 -1.39 4.43 6.82
CA ILE A 16 -0.39 3.44 7.25
C ILE A 16 -1.06 2.18 7.81
N ASN A 17 -2.07 2.36 8.65
CA ASN A 17 -2.81 1.25 9.26
C ASN A 17 -3.51 0.40 8.20
N GLU A 18 -4.17 1.03 7.22
CA GLU A 18 -4.86 0.31 6.14
C GLU A 18 -3.88 -0.42 5.22
N ILE A 19 -2.76 0.22 4.84
CA ILE A 19 -1.70 -0.41 4.04
C ILE A 19 -1.16 -1.63 4.78
N THR A 20 -0.86 -1.49 6.08
CA THR A 20 -0.33 -2.60 6.90
C THR A 20 -1.33 -3.75 7.01
N LYS A 21 -2.62 -3.44 7.17
CA LYS A 21 -3.69 -4.43 7.20
C LYS A 21 -3.76 -5.20 5.89
N GLN A 22 -3.81 -4.50 4.75
CA GLN A 22 -3.87 -5.14 3.44
C GLN A 22 -2.62 -5.97 3.14
N LEU A 23 -1.43 -5.48 3.48
CA LEU A 23 -0.19 -6.26 3.37
C LEU A 23 -0.27 -7.58 4.14
N ARG A 24 -0.85 -7.55 5.34
CA ARG A 24 -1.05 -8.75 6.17
C ARG A 24 -2.07 -9.71 5.57
N GLU A 25 -3.20 -9.20 5.10
CA GLU A 25 -4.24 -10.01 4.45
C GLU A 25 -3.68 -10.72 3.20
N VAL A 26 -2.96 -9.98 2.35
CA VAL A 26 -2.28 -10.53 1.17
C VAL A 26 -1.26 -11.60 1.52
N SER A 27 -0.56 -11.47 2.65
CA SER A 27 0.45 -12.44 3.07
C SER A 27 -0.15 -13.72 3.68
N LEU A 28 -1.42 -13.68 4.11
CA LEU A 28 -2.12 -14.80 4.73
C LEU A 28 -3.00 -15.55 3.73
N GLU A 29 -3.48 -14.87 2.70
CA GLU A 29 -4.34 -15.43 1.67
C GLU A 29 -3.55 -15.94 0.46
N ASN A 30 -4.00 -17.07 -0.11
CA ASN A 30 -3.45 -17.55 -1.37
C ASN A 30 -4.12 -16.78 -2.52
N ILE A 31 -3.68 -15.54 -2.72
CA ILE A 31 -4.25 -14.62 -3.71
C ILE A 31 -3.73 -14.97 -5.11
N ASP A 32 -4.65 -15.04 -6.07
CA ASP A 32 -4.33 -15.23 -7.50
C ASP A 32 -3.40 -14.11 -8.03
N GLY A 33 -2.52 -14.43 -8.98
CA GLY A 33 -1.52 -13.49 -9.50
C GLY A 33 -2.10 -12.19 -10.08
N GLU A 34 -3.27 -12.22 -10.71
CA GLU A 34 -3.92 -11.01 -11.21
C GLU A 34 -4.49 -10.17 -10.07
N ALA A 35 -5.12 -10.83 -9.09
CA ALA A 35 -5.64 -10.17 -7.88
C ALA A 35 -4.49 -9.55 -7.05
N LEU A 36 -3.39 -10.27 -6.89
CA LEU A 36 -2.19 -9.80 -6.20
C LEU A 36 -1.60 -8.57 -6.90
N THR A 37 -1.50 -8.60 -8.24
CA THR A 37 -1.02 -7.47 -9.04
C THR A 37 -1.91 -6.23 -8.85
N ARG A 38 -3.23 -6.42 -8.84
CA ARG A 38 -4.18 -5.32 -8.60
C ARG A 38 -4.01 -4.75 -7.19
N THR A 39 -3.88 -5.60 -6.17
CA THR A 39 -3.65 -5.16 -4.79
C THR A 39 -2.34 -4.39 -4.66
N ILE A 40 -1.26 -4.84 -5.30
CA ILE A 40 0.02 -4.13 -5.34
C ILE A 40 -0.15 -2.71 -5.91
N CYS A 41 -0.88 -2.55 -7.02
CA CYS A 41 -1.14 -1.23 -7.60
C CYS A 41 -1.86 -0.31 -6.60
N ILE A 42 -2.89 -0.82 -5.92
CA ILE A 42 -3.63 -0.08 -4.89
C ILE A 42 -2.70 0.33 -3.74
N LEU A 43 -1.88 -0.59 -3.24
CA LEU A 43 -0.93 -0.32 -2.15
C LEU A 43 0.10 0.77 -2.54
N ILE A 44 0.62 0.75 -3.78
CA ILE A 44 1.54 1.78 -4.27
C ILE A 44 0.86 3.15 -4.31
N ASP A 45 -0.38 3.20 -4.79
CA ASP A 45 -1.13 4.44 -4.87
C ASP A 45 -1.53 4.96 -3.48
N MET A 46 -1.85 4.07 -2.54
CA MET A 46 -2.03 4.42 -1.14
C MET A 46 -0.76 5.00 -0.52
N ILE A 47 0.43 4.43 -0.77
CA ILE A 47 1.71 5.00 -0.30
C ILE A 47 1.90 6.42 -0.81
N ARG A 48 1.57 6.69 -2.08
CA ARG A 48 1.65 8.04 -2.66
C ARG A 48 0.70 9.01 -1.94
N ALA A 49 -0.53 8.56 -1.65
CA ALA A 49 -1.50 9.35 -0.88
C ALA A 49 -1.02 9.59 0.56
N THR A 50 -0.46 8.58 1.23
CA THR A 50 0.15 8.72 2.57
C THR A 50 1.26 9.77 2.53
N LYS A 51 2.17 9.71 1.54
CA LYS A 51 3.28 10.65 1.41
C LYS A 51 2.79 12.09 1.27
N ALA A 52 1.78 12.32 0.44
CA ALA A 52 1.15 13.63 0.30
C ALA A 52 0.54 14.08 1.63
N LYS A 53 -0.15 13.17 2.34
CA LYS A 53 -0.79 13.47 3.61
C LYS A 53 0.22 13.76 4.73
N MET A 54 1.31 13.02 4.81
CA MET A 54 2.42 13.28 5.75
C MET A 54 3.06 14.65 5.50
N ALA A 55 3.18 15.06 4.24
CA ALA A 55 3.69 16.39 3.90
C ALA A 55 2.73 17.50 4.37
N GLU A 56 1.41 17.33 4.21
CA GLU A 56 0.40 18.24 4.77
C GLU A 56 0.49 18.32 6.30
N GLU A 57 0.68 17.17 6.95
CA GLU A 57 0.77 17.04 8.42
C GLU A 57 2.15 17.39 8.99
N LYS A 58 3.15 17.68 8.15
CA LYS A 58 4.55 17.91 8.53
C LYS A 58 5.15 16.73 9.34
N ARG A 59 4.75 15.50 9.00
CA ARG A 59 5.32 14.27 9.56
C ARG A 59 6.52 13.80 8.77
N ASP A 60 7.45 13.16 9.48
CA ASP A 60 8.60 12.48 8.88
C ASP A 60 8.15 11.29 8.02
N GLN A 61 8.83 11.03 6.90
CA GLN A 61 8.42 10.01 5.92
C GLN A 61 9.18 8.68 6.05
N SER A 62 9.96 8.49 7.11
CA SER A 62 10.74 7.25 7.35
C SER A 62 9.86 6.00 7.40
N ASP A 63 8.64 6.11 7.95
CA ASP A 63 7.67 5.02 8.05
C ASP A 63 7.27 4.42 6.68
N LEU A 64 7.49 5.13 5.57
CA LEU A 64 7.13 4.67 4.23
C LEU A 64 8.16 3.70 3.63
N ALA A 65 9.41 3.71 4.11
CA ALA A 65 10.47 2.88 3.56
C ALA A 65 10.18 1.38 3.74
N ASP A 66 9.77 1.00 4.95
CA ASP A 66 9.44 -0.39 5.29
C ASP A 66 8.22 -0.89 4.50
N LEU A 67 7.21 -0.04 4.35
CA LEU A 67 6.02 -0.38 3.57
C LEU A 67 6.34 -0.54 2.07
N MET A 68 7.20 0.31 1.51
CA MET A 68 7.65 0.17 0.12
C MET A 68 8.46 -1.11 -0.08
N GLN A 69 9.31 -1.48 0.88
CA GLN A 69 10.04 -2.75 0.82
C GLN A 69 9.09 -3.96 0.87
N ALA A 70 8.07 -3.93 1.72
CA ALA A 70 7.06 -4.98 1.80
C ALA A 70 6.30 -5.15 0.47
N ILE A 71 5.90 -4.04 -0.17
CA ILE A 71 5.25 -4.06 -1.49
C ILE A 71 6.19 -4.65 -2.56
N GLY A 72 7.48 -4.28 -2.54
CA GLY A 72 8.47 -4.85 -3.46
C GLY A 72 8.60 -6.36 -3.31
N ASN A 73 8.53 -6.88 -2.08
CA ASN A 73 8.54 -8.33 -1.84
C ASN A 73 7.28 -9.01 -2.42
N LEU A 74 6.11 -8.37 -2.34
CA LEU A 74 4.88 -8.88 -2.97
C LEU A 74 4.96 -8.89 -4.49
N GLN A 75 5.57 -7.87 -5.11
CA GLN A 75 5.82 -7.85 -6.56
C GLN A 75 6.68 -9.02 -7.03
N LEU A 76 7.71 -9.37 -6.26
CA LEU A 76 8.55 -10.54 -6.55
C LEU A 76 7.78 -11.87 -6.41
N GLN A 77 6.77 -11.94 -5.54
CA GLN A 77 5.90 -13.11 -5.43
C GLN A 77 4.92 -13.20 -6.60
N ALA A 78 4.33 -12.07 -7.02
CA ALA A 78 3.41 -12.02 -8.15
C ALA A 78 4.06 -12.37 -9.50
N SER A 79 5.39 -12.24 -9.60
CA SER A 79 6.16 -12.49 -10.82
C SER A 79 6.69 -13.93 -10.94
N LYS A 80 6.37 -14.81 -9.99
CA LYS A 80 6.76 -16.23 -9.97
C LYS A 80 5.62 -17.11 -10.47
#